data_AF-A0A3D5UZ09-F1
#
_entry.id   AF-A0A3D5UZ09-F1
#
_cell.length_a   1.000
_cell.length_b   1.000
_cell.length_c   1.000
_cell.angle_alpha   90.00
_cell.angle_beta   90.00
_cell.angle_gamma   90.00
#
_symmetry.space_group_name_H-M   'P 1'
#
loop_
_entity.id
_entity.type
_entity.pdbx_description
1 polymer ?
#
loop_
_entity_poly.entity_id
_entity_poly.type
_entity_poly.pdbx_seq_one_letter_code
_entity_poly.pdbx_strand_id
1 'polypeptide(L)'
;ALSYGDDVLPGARSYGEVPFGGSEPKSHAETPWDTTTPVTIPDTGFNIAGYIDRLDISGDGKRALVRDYKTGRPPRGDIRLNGGRELQRCLYAFAVKALLGDDVAISASLLYPREPVDLQLDDPEAVLAEITGYLRAARASFASGAALPGPDTGGDYDDLAFALPANASATYCKRKMPAATERLGELAQIWEAE
;
A
#
# COMPACT_ATOMS: atom_id res chain seq x y z
N ALA A 1 0.28 -11.01 23.55
CA ALA A 1 0.58 -11.06 22.10
C ALA A 1 2.08 -10.98 21.90
N LEU A 2 2.64 -11.58 20.85
CA LEU A 2 4.07 -11.46 20.53
C LEU A 2 4.36 -10.01 20.12
N SER A 3 4.96 -9.20 20.98
CA SER A 3 5.33 -7.82 20.67
C SER A 3 6.67 -7.76 19.96
N TYR A 4 6.78 -6.91 18.94
CA TYR A 4 8.04 -6.56 18.31
C TYR A 4 8.31 -5.08 18.60
N GLY A 5 9.49 -4.78 19.17
CA GLY A 5 9.82 -3.47 19.73
C GLY A 5 9.12 -3.17 21.07
N ASP A 6 9.29 -1.93 21.55
CA ASP A 6 8.85 -1.47 22.87
C ASP A 6 7.43 -0.89 22.92
N ASP A 7 6.74 -0.73 21.78
CA ASP A 7 5.41 -0.10 21.74
C ASP A 7 4.31 -1.13 22.06
N VAL A 8 4.12 -1.37 23.36
CA VAL A 8 3.07 -2.23 23.90
C VAL A 8 1.82 -1.38 24.16
N LEU A 9 0.78 -1.60 23.36
CA LEU A 9 -0.52 -0.96 23.60
C LEU A 9 -1.21 -1.60 24.83
N PRO A 10 -1.55 -0.81 25.88
CA PRO A 10 -2.23 -1.33 27.06
C PRO A 10 -3.57 -1.98 26.72
N GLY A 11 -3.81 -3.18 27.26
CA GLY A 11 -5.07 -3.91 27.07
C GLY A 11 -5.38 -4.28 25.61
N ALA A 12 -4.36 -4.29 24.74
CA ALA A 12 -4.59 -4.44 23.31
C ALA A 12 -5.10 -5.81 22.89
N ARG A 13 -5.90 -5.79 21.83
CA ARG A 13 -6.30 -6.98 21.06
C ARG A 13 -5.50 -7.03 19.77
N SER A 14 -5.03 -8.22 19.43
CA SER A 14 -4.20 -8.47 18.25
C SER A 14 -4.95 -9.33 17.26
N TYR A 15 -4.89 -8.93 16.00
CA TYR A 15 -5.53 -9.57 14.87
C TYR A 15 -4.48 -9.82 13.78
N GLY A 16 -4.59 -10.93 13.06
CA GLY A 16 -3.73 -11.26 11.92
C GLY A 16 -4.58 -11.60 10.71
N GLU A 17 -4.04 -11.35 9.51
CA GLU A 17 -4.73 -11.61 8.24
C GLU A 17 -6.13 -10.97 8.20
N VAL A 18 -6.23 -9.70 8.61
CA VAL A 18 -7.51 -9.02 8.87
C VAL A 18 -8.17 -8.59 7.56
N PRO A 19 -9.31 -9.17 7.17
CA PRO A 19 -9.99 -8.80 5.94
C PRO A 19 -10.62 -7.40 6.03
N PHE A 20 -10.63 -6.68 4.92
CA PHE A 20 -11.34 -5.41 4.78
C PHE A 20 -11.93 -5.24 3.36
N GLY A 21 -12.84 -4.27 3.22
CA GLY A 21 -13.35 -3.84 1.92
C GLY A 21 -14.17 -4.88 1.16
N GLY A 22 -14.78 -5.84 1.87
CA GLY A 22 -15.54 -6.94 1.26
C GLY A 22 -14.73 -8.22 0.99
N SER A 23 -13.46 -8.28 1.43
CA SER A 23 -12.67 -9.52 1.33
C SER A 23 -13.25 -10.62 2.23
N GLU A 24 -13.30 -11.85 1.73
CA GLU A 24 -13.82 -13.00 2.48
C GLU A 24 -12.89 -13.37 3.65
N PRO A 25 -13.42 -13.58 4.87
CA PRO A 25 -12.58 -14.01 5.98
C PRO A 25 -11.87 -15.35 5.71
N LYS A 26 -10.54 -15.39 5.89
CA LYS A 26 -9.74 -16.63 5.76
C LYS A 26 -9.97 -17.62 6.91
N SER A 27 -10.62 -17.19 7.99
CA SER A 27 -10.91 -18.01 9.16
C SER A 27 -12.20 -17.53 9.85
N HIS A 28 -12.68 -18.33 10.80
CA HIS A 28 -13.81 -17.98 11.66
C HIS A 28 -13.41 -17.14 12.89
N ALA A 29 -12.18 -16.62 12.93
CA ALA A 29 -11.75 -15.76 14.02
C ALA A 29 -12.57 -14.44 14.02
N GLU A 30 -12.78 -13.90 15.22
CA GLU A 30 -13.43 -12.61 15.38
C GLU A 30 -12.60 -11.49 14.72
N THR A 31 -13.28 -10.63 13.96
CA THR A 31 -12.67 -9.50 13.28
C THR A 31 -13.00 -8.20 14.01
N PRO A 32 -12.16 -7.16 13.87
CA PRO A 32 -12.35 -5.91 14.60
C PRO A 32 -13.50 -5.03 14.06
N TRP A 33 -14.06 -5.37 12.90
CA TRP A 33 -15.10 -4.62 12.20
C TRP A 33 -15.93 -5.54 11.30
N ASP A 34 -17.04 -5.02 10.75
CA ASP A 34 -17.77 -5.69 9.68
C ASP A 34 -16.92 -5.69 8.39
N THR A 35 -16.48 -6.88 7.98
CA THR A 35 -15.58 -7.10 6.85
C THR A 35 -16.23 -6.77 5.51
N THR A 36 -17.56 -6.68 5.44
CA THR A 36 -18.31 -6.31 4.23
C THR A 36 -18.37 -4.80 4.01
N THR A 37 -17.97 -4.01 5.02
CA THR A 37 -17.91 -2.55 4.92
C THR A 37 -16.96 -2.14 3.78
N PRO A 38 -17.44 -1.41 2.76
CA PRO A 38 -16.58 -0.92 1.70
C PRO A 38 -15.54 0.08 2.23
N VAL A 39 -14.32 0.00 1.69
CA VAL A 39 -13.26 0.97 1.97
C VAL A 39 -13.01 1.78 0.70
N THR A 40 -13.58 2.98 0.65
CA THR A 40 -13.49 3.89 -0.50
C THR A 40 -12.43 4.96 -0.24
N ILE A 41 -11.50 5.15 -1.17
CA ILE A 41 -10.52 6.24 -1.10
C ILE A 41 -11.19 7.54 -1.58
N PRO A 42 -11.33 8.58 -0.72
CA PRO A 42 -12.03 9.81 -1.05
C PRO A 42 -11.52 10.46 -2.33
N ASP A 43 -12.42 11.05 -3.11
CA ASP A 43 -12.09 11.81 -4.33
C ASP A 43 -11.36 11.05 -5.44
N THR A 44 -11.19 9.74 -5.29
CA THR A 44 -10.62 8.87 -6.33
C THR A 44 -11.66 7.99 -6.98
N GLY A 45 -12.70 7.57 -6.24
CA GLY A 45 -13.68 6.59 -6.71
C GLY A 45 -13.15 5.15 -6.74
N PHE A 46 -11.97 4.88 -6.16
CA PHE A 46 -11.48 3.53 -5.96
C PHE A 46 -12.01 2.95 -4.65
N ASN A 47 -12.42 1.68 -4.72
CA ASN A 47 -12.61 0.84 -3.55
C ASN A 47 -11.40 -0.08 -3.42
N ILE A 48 -10.87 -0.19 -2.21
CA ILE A 48 -9.79 -1.13 -1.90
C ILE A 48 -10.31 -2.25 -1.00
N ALA A 49 -9.74 -3.43 -1.18
CA ALA A 49 -10.02 -4.62 -0.40
C ALA A 49 -8.73 -5.42 -0.25
N GLY A 50 -8.62 -6.19 0.83
CA GLY A 50 -7.46 -7.04 1.05
C GLY A 50 -7.41 -7.58 2.48
N TYR A 51 -6.19 -7.94 2.90
CA TYR A 51 -5.92 -8.53 4.21
C TYR A 51 -4.75 -7.80 4.86
N ILE A 52 -4.97 -7.21 6.02
CA ILE A 52 -3.88 -6.60 6.80
C ILE A 52 -3.14 -7.71 7.52
N ASP A 53 -1.84 -7.84 7.26
CA ASP A 53 -0.97 -8.87 7.86
C ASP A 53 -1.11 -8.93 9.38
N ARG A 54 -0.99 -7.78 10.05
CA ARG A 54 -1.22 -7.65 11.48
C ARG A 54 -1.77 -6.29 11.88
N LEU A 55 -2.73 -6.32 12.80
CA LEU A 55 -3.34 -5.17 13.43
C LEU A 55 -3.41 -5.37 14.95
N ASP A 56 -2.89 -4.42 15.72
CA ASP A 56 -3.07 -4.35 17.16
C ASP A 56 -3.90 -3.11 17.51
N ILE A 57 -5.00 -3.25 18.27
CA ILE A 57 -5.87 -2.15 18.69
C ILE A 57 -5.79 -2.03 20.21
N SER A 58 -5.56 -0.82 20.74
CA SER A 58 -5.51 -0.57 22.19
C SER A 58 -6.83 -0.89 22.88
N GLY A 59 -6.79 -1.18 24.19
CA GLY A 59 -7.99 -1.55 24.94
C GLY A 59 -9.06 -0.44 24.99
N ASP A 60 -8.66 0.82 24.85
CA ASP A 60 -9.54 1.99 24.74
C ASP A 60 -10.01 2.29 23.30
N GLY A 61 -9.50 1.55 22.31
CA GLY A 61 -9.80 1.73 20.88
C GLY A 61 -9.23 3.00 20.24
N LYS A 62 -8.36 3.75 20.93
CA LYS A 62 -7.84 5.04 20.46
C LYS A 62 -6.51 4.98 19.73
N ARG A 63 -5.81 3.84 19.77
CA ARG A 63 -4.56 3.61 19.06
C ARG A 63 -4.62 2.29 18.28
N ALA A 64 -4.08 2.30 17.08
CA ALA A 64 -3.91 1.11 16.27
C ALA A 64 -2.48 1.02 15.71
N LEU A 65 -1.89 -0.18 15.74
CA LEU A 65 -0.61 -0.49 15.10
C LEU A 65 -0.86 -1.44 13.93
N VAL A 66 -0.44 -1.03 12.74
CA VAL A 66 -0.48 -1.81 11.50
C VAL A 66 0.92 -2.27 11.19
N ARG A 67 1.12 -3.57 10.99
CA ARG A 67 2.41 -4.12 10.57
C ARG A 67 2.23 -4.93 9.29
N ASP A 68 3.02 -4.57 8.28
CA ASP A 68 3.17 -5.30 7.02
C ASP A 68 4.47 -6.11 7.08
N TYR A 69 4.39 -7.43 6.97
CA TYR A 69 5.55 -8.28 7.12
C TYR A 69 6.28 -8.47 5.79
N LYS A 70 7.57 -8.16 5.76
CA LYS A 70 8.44 -8.38 4.60
C LYS A 70 9.47 -9.46 4.91
N THR A 71 9.61 -10.42 3.99
CA THR A 71 10.60 -11.52 4.12
C THR A 71 11.88 -11.29 3.33
N GLY A 72 11.92 -10.25 2.49
CA GLY A 72 13.08 -9.83 1.70
C GLY A 72 14.14 -9.09 2.53
N ARG A 73 15.15 -8.55 1.86
CA ARG A 73 16.13 -7.64 2.49
C ARG A 73 15.49 -6.27 2.71
N PRO A 74 15.72 -5.62 3.86
CA PRO A 74 15.29 -4.26 4.07
C PRO A 74 16.02 -3.29 3.12
N PRO A 75 15.39 -2.15 2.79
CA PRO A 75 16.05 -1.08 2.06
C PRO A 75 17.25 -0.53 2.84
N ARG A 76 18.17 0.13 2.14
CA ARG A 76 19.39 0.72 2.75
C ARG A 76 19.15 2.04 3.47
N GLY A 77 17.92 2.54 3.50
CA GLY A 77 17.54 3.80 4.15
C GLY A 77 16.02 3.84 4.35
N ASP A 78 15.56 4.97 4.88
CA ASP A 78 14.14 5.23 5.05
C ASP A 78 13.47 5.38 3.70
N ILE A 79 12.31 4.76 3.54
CA ILE A 79 11.49 4.81 2.34
C ILE A 79 10.07 5.16 2.76
N ARG A 80 9.32 5.90 1.95
CA ARG A 80 7.87 6.12 2.13
C ARG A 80 7.10 5.36 1.06
N LEU A 81 7.28 5.70 -0.21
CA LEU A 81 6.57 5.11 -1.36
C LEU A 81 7.47 4.26 -2.27
N ASN A 82 8.80 4.46 -2.22
CA ASN A 82 9.81 3.66 -2.94
C ASN A 82 9.50 3.49 -4.43
N GLY A 83 9.25 4.60 -5.13
CA GLY A 83 8.87 4.61 -6.54
C GLY A 83 7.51 3.97 -6.82
N GLY A 84 6.61 3.96 -5.83
CA GLY A 84 5.31 3.29 -5.89
C GLY A 84 5.36 1.79 -5.59
N ARG A 85 6.52 1.24 -5.18
CA ARG A 85 6.66 -0.17 -4.81
C ARG A 85 6.10 -0.48 -3.43
N GLU A 86 6.01 0.51 -2.55
CA GLU A 86 5.54 0.34 -1.16
C GLU A 86 4.27 1.14 -0.87
N LEU A 87 3.18 0.76 -1.53
CA LEU A 87 1.84 1.32 -1.27
C LEU A 87 1.06 0.57 -0.18
N GLN A 88 1.42 -0.70 0.06
CA GLN A 88 0.63 -1.63 0.85
C GLN A 88 0.38 -1.14 2.28
N ARG A 89 1.43 -0.80 3.05
CA ARG A 89 1.28 -0.31 4.43
C ARG A 89 0.45 0.98 4.52
N CYS A 90 0.56 1.86 3.51
CA CYS A 90 -0.17 3.12 3.48
C CYS A 90 -1.66 2.84 3.26
N LEU A 91 -1.99 1.98 2.30
CA LEU A 91 -3.38 1.56 2.05
C LEU A 91 -3.98 0.80 3.24
N TYR A 92 -3.18 0.03 3.99
CA TYR A 92 -3.62 -0.59 5.24
C TYR A 92 -3.92 0.44 6.32
N ALA A 93 -3.04 1.43 6.51
CA ALA A 93 -3.29 2.53 7.44
C ALA A 93 -4.58 3.28 7.10
N PHE A 94 -4.83 3.54 5.81
CA PHE A 94 -6.07 4.13 5.34
C PHE A 94 -7.29 3.25 5.67
N ALA A 95 -7.23 1.96 5.38
CA ALA A 95 -8.33 1.05 5.66
C ALA A 95 -8.69 1.02 7.15
N VAL A 96 -7.67 1.00 8.03
CA VAL A 96 -7.88 1.08 9.48
C VAL A 96 -8.53 2.40 9.87
N LYS A 97 -8.08 3.53 9.33
CA LYS A 97 -8.68 4.85 9.63
C LYS A 97 -10.14 4.91 9.18
N ALA A 98 -10.42 4.43 7.97
CA ALA A 98 -11.76 4.41 7.40
C ALA A 98 -12.74 3.53 8.21
N LEU A 99 -12.26 2.43 8.81
CA LEU A 99 -13.10 1.46 9.50
C LEU A 99 -13.21 1.70 11.01
N LEU A 100 -12.17 2.25 11.64
CA LEU A 100 -12.18 2.57 13.09
C LEU A 100 -12.56 4.03 13.38
N GLY A 101 -12.47 4.92 12.39
CA GLY A 101 -12.79 6.33 12.49
C GLY A 101 -11.58 7.25 12.66
N ASP A 102 -11.80 8.55 12.43
CA ASP A 102 -10.74 9.56 12.37
C ASP A 102 -10.08 9.86 13.73
N ASP A 103 -10.74 9.51 14.84
CA ASP A 103 -10.24 9.74 16.20
C ASP A 103 -9.17 8.71 16.63
N VAL A 104 -8.83 7.74 15.77
CA VAL A 104 -7.86 6.68 16.08
C VAL A 104 -6.48 7.08 15.58
N ALA A 105 -5.51 7.13 16.49
CA ALA A 105 -4.11 7.34 16.13
C ALA A 105 -3.53 6.04 15.55
N ILE A 106 -3.00 6.11 14.33
CA ILE A 106 -2.51 4.95 13.58
C ILE A 106 -1.00 5.06 13.39
N SER A 107 -0.29 4.01 13.78
CA SER A 107 1.11 3.78 13.38
C SER A 107 1.13 2.63 12.38
N ALA A 108 1.80 2.81 11.26
CA ALA A 108 1.96 1.76 10.25
C ALA A 108 3.42 1.52 9.94
N SER A 109 3.83 0.27 9.78
CA SER A 109 5.23 -0.05 9.55
C SER A 109 5.48 -1.27 8.66
N LEU A 110 6.67 -1.30 8.05
CA LEU A 110 7.23 -2.49 7.40
C LEU A 110 8.11 -3.21 8.41
N LEU A 111 7.70 -4.41 8.82
CA LEU A 111 8.52 -5.25 9.69
C LEU A 111 9.26 -6.29 8.85
N TYR A 112 10.57 -6.44 9.05
CA TYR A 112 11.40 -7.42 8.35
C TYR A 112 11.86 -8.54 9.27
N PRO A 113 11.07 -9.57 9.66
CA PRO A 113 11.40 -10.42 10.82
C PRO A 113 12.75 -11.16 10.80
N ARG A 114 13.38 -11.28 9.63
CA ARG A 114 14.72 -11.88 9.46
C ARG A 114 15.85 -10.95 9.87
N GLU A 115 15.59 -9.65 9.90
CA GLU A 115 16.51 -8.59 10.32
C GLU A 115 15.80 -7.78 11.41
N PRO A 116 16.48 -7.25 12.44
CA PRO A 116 15.77 -6.56 13.50
C PRO A 116 15.32 -5.13 13.09
N VAL A 117 14.66 -4.98 11.94
CA VAL A 117 14.30 -3.71 11.30
C VAL A 117 12.78 -3.54 11.26
N ASP A 118 12.31 -2.39 11.74
CA ASP A 118 10.92 -1.95 11.70
C ASP A 118 10.87 -0.52 11.16
N LEU A 119 10.43 -0.36 9.90
CA LEU A 119 10.41 0.92 9.21
C LEU A 119 9.02 1.56 9.35
N GLN A 120 8.92 2.51 10.28
CA GLN A 120 7.69 3.28 10.50
C GLN A 120 7.38 4.16 9.28
N LEU A 121 6.09 4.35 9.04
CA LEU A 121 5.60 5.32 8.08
C LEU A 121 5.50 6.67 8.76
N ASP A 122 6.39 7.58 8.38
CA ASP A 122 6.33 8.97 8.84
C ASP A 122 5.16 9.70 8.18
N ASP A 123 4.42 10.45 9.02
CA ASP A 123 3.23 11.22 8.66
C ASP A 123 2.27 10.45 7.72
N PRO A 124 1.57 9.41 8.25
CA PRO A 124 0.65 8.61 7.44
C PRO A 124 -0.42 9.46 6.74
N GLU A 125 -0.85 10.57 7.34
CA GLU A 125 -1.87 11.44 6.74
C GLU A 125 -1.34 12.16 5.49
N ALA A 126 -0.14 12.74 5.56
CA ALA A 126 0.48 13.37 4.40
C ALA A 126 0.73 12.36 3.28
N VAL A 127 1.21 11.15 3.62
CA VAL A 127 1.41 10.06 2.64
C VAL A 127 0.09 9.68 1.96
N LEU A 128 -1.00 9.60 2.72
CA LEU A 128 -2.32 9.26 2.17
C LEU A 128 -2.87 10.35 1.26
N ALA A 129 -2.66 11.62 1.59
CA ALA A 129 -3.00 12.73 0.72
C ALA A 129 -2.21 12.65 -0.61
N GLU A 130 -0.93 12.33 -0.53
CA GLU A 130 -0.04 12.15 -1.70
C GLU A 130 -0.52 10.99 -2.59
N ILE A 131 -0.77 9.81 -2.01
CA ILE A 131 -1.31 8.63 -2.74
C ILE A 131 -2.67 8.95 -3.36
N THR A 132 -3.54 9.66 -2.66
CA THR A 132 -4.85 10.09 -3.18
C THR A 132 -4.69 10.96 -4.44
N GLY A 133 -3.69 11.84 -4.46
CA GLY A 133 -3.31 12.62 -5.64
C GLY A 133 -2.93 11.72 -6.83
N TYR A 134 -2.01 10.78 -6.62
CA TYR A 134 -1.60 9.84 -7.68
C TYR A 134 -2.74 8.96 -8.16
N LEU A 135 -3.61 8.47 -7.27
CA LEU A 135 -4.77 7.68 -7.65
C LEU A 135 -5.78 8.49 -8.48
N ARG A 136 -6.00 9.77 -8.14
CA ARG A 136 -6.84 10.65 -8.96
C ARG A 136 -6.26 10.83 -10.36
N ALA A 137 -4.94 11.05 -10.46
CA ALA A 137 -4.24 11.14 -11.74
C ALA A 137 -4.33 9.82 -12.52
N ALA A 138 -4.19 8.66 -11.86
CA ALA A 138 -4.35 7.34 -12.46
C ALA A 138 -5.74 7.16 -13.07
N ARG A 139 -6.79 7.51 -12.32
CA ARG A 139 -8.18 7.43 -12.82
C ARG A 139 -8.39 8.31 -14.04
N ALA A 140 -7.91 9.55 -14.00
CA ALA A 140 -8.02 10.47 -15.15
C ALA A 140 -7.26 9.93 -16.38
N SER A 141 -6.07 9.39 -16.17
CA SER A 141 -5.27 8.77 -17.23
C SER A 141 -6.03 7.61 -17.89
N PHE A 142 -6.52 6.65 -17.09
CA PHE A 142 -7.27 5.51 -17.59
C PHE A 142 -8.59 5.90 -18.26
N ALA A 143 -9.34 6.84 -17.70
CA ALA A 143 -10.58 7.34 -18.31
C ALA A 143 -10.34 8.02 -19.68
N SER A 144 -9.14 8.59 -19.89
CA SER A 144 -8.74 9.16 -21.18
C SER A 144 -8.16 8.13 -22.18
N GLY A 145 -8.15 6.83 -21.81
CA GLY A 145 -7.58 5.76 -22.62
C GLY A 145 -6.06 5.60 -22.51
N ALA A 146 -5.42 6.28 -21.56
CA ALA A 146 -3.99 6.20 -21.31
C ALA A 146 -3.66 5.15 -20.24
N ALA A 147 -3.78 3.88 -20.62
CA ALA A 147 -3.26 2.72 -19.87
C ALA A 147 -1.88 2.34 -20.46
N LEU A 148 -0.85 3.07 -20.05
CA LEU A 148 0.48 3.03 -20.68
C LEU A 148 1.49 2.24 -19.83
N PRO A 149 2.58 1.75 -20.46
CA PRO A 149 3.68 1.09 -19.75
C PRO A 149 4.23 1.89 -18.57
N GLY A 150 4.56 1.19 -17.49
CA GLY A 150 5.26 1.71 -16.33
C GLY A 150 6.73 1.27 -16.28
N PRO A 151 7.49 1.66 -15.24
CA PRO A 151 8.91 1.36 -15.12
C PRO A 151 9.22 -0.13 -15.09
N ASP A 152 8.28 -0.95 -14.60
CA ASP A 152 8.44 -2.41 -14.52
C ASP A 152 8.10 -3.13 -15.84
N THR A 153 7.59 -2.44 -16.86
CA THR A 153 7.24 -3.06 -18.14
C THR A 153 8.50 -3.58 -18.87
N GLY A 154 8.48 -4.87 -19.20
CA GLY A 154 9.59 -5.59 -19.81
C GLY A 154 10.68 -6.03 -18.83
N GLY A 155 10.43 -5.95 -17.52
CA GLY A 155 11.29 -6.53 -16.48
C GLY A 155 11.14 -8.05 -16.36
N ASP A 156 11.96 -8.67 -15.50
CA ASP A 156 12.02 -10.13 -15.30
C ASP A 156 10.72 -10.74 -14.76
N TYR A 157 9.86 -9.92 -14.16
CA TYR A 157 8.59 -10.31 -13.53
C TYR A 157 7.35 -9.75 -14.25
N ASP A 158 7.50 -9.24 -15.48
CA ASP A 158 6.36 -8.75 -16.26
C ASP A 158 5.58 -9.95 -16.85
N ASP A 159 4.39 -10.23 -16.29
CA ASP A 159 3.49 -11.29 -16.76
C ASP A 159 3.10 -11.13 -18.24
N LEU A 160 3.17 -9.90 -18.78
CA LEU A 160 2.84 -9.58 -20.17
C LEU A 160 4.10 -9.47 -21.05
N ALA A 161 5.27 -9.93 -20.59
CA ALA A 161 6.51 -9.85 -21.35
C ALA A 161 6.40 -10.47 -22.76
N PHE A 162 5.63 -11.55 -22.92
CA PHE A 162 5.39 -12.19 -24.23
C PHE A 162 4.52 -11.37 -25.19
N ALA A 163 3.71 -10.45 -24.67
CA ALA A 163 2.93 -9.53 -25.49
C ALA A 163 3.78 -8.36 -26.02
N LEU A 164 5.01 -8.20 -25.51
CA LEU A 164 5.91 -7.15 -25.95
C LEU A 164 6.69 -7.56 -27.20
N PRO A 165 7.15 -6.59 -28.02
CA PRO A 165 8.00 -6.88 -29.17
C PRO A 165 9.32 -7.57 -28.76
N ALA A 166 9.94 -8.28 -29.70
CA ALA A 166 11.27 -8.85 -29.47
C ALA A 166 12.26 -7.79 -28.98
N ASN A 167 13.08 -8.14 -27.98
CA ASN A 167 14.05 -7.24 -27.35
C ASN A 167 13.41 -5.99 -26.71
N ALA A 168 12.23 -6.17 -26.09
CA ALA A 168 11.40 -5.10 -25.56
C ALA A 168 12.15 -4.18 -24.58
N SER A 169 12.78 -4.76 -23.57
CA SER A 169 13.48 -4.02 -22.52
C SER A 169 14.61 -3.15 -23.08
N ALA A 170 15.40 -3.68 -24.03
CA ALA A 170 16.54 -2.97 -24.58
C ALA A 170 16.18 -1.91 -25.63
N THR A 171 15.03 -2.02 -26.30
CA THR A 171 14.68 -1.15 -27.45
C THR A 171 13.31 -0.52 -27.34
N TYR A 172 12.25 -1.33 -27.25
CA TYR A 172 10.86 -0.85 -27.23
C TYR A 172 10.58 0.04 -26.02
N CYS A 173 10.86 -0.45 -24.81
CA CYS A 173 10.61 0.26 -23.56
C CYS A 173 11.44 1.55 -23.51
N LYS A 174 12.75 1.49 -23.81
CA LYS A 174 13.61 2.69 -23.87
C LYS A 174 13.07 3.77 -24.81
N ARG A 175 12.52 3.36 -25.96
CA ARG A 175 11.95 4.29 -26.94
C ARG A 175 10.59 4.84 -26.53
N LYS A 176 9.74 4.03 -25.90
CA LYS A 176 8.34 4.38 -25.62
C LYS A 176 8.13 5.02 -24.25
N MET A 177 9.00 4.74 -23.27
CA MET A 177 8.84 5.24 -21.91
C MET A 177 8.77 6.77 -21.82
N PRO A 178 9.61 7.56 -22.51
CA PRO A 178 9.50 9.02 -22.43
C PRO A 178 8.13 9.56 -22.85
N ALA A 179 7.57 9.06 -23.96
CA ALA A 179 6.24 9.44 -24.41
C ALA A 179 5.12 8.89 -23.51
N ALA A 180 5.35 7.73 -22.87
CA ALA A 180 4.43 7.18 -21.88
C ALA A 180 4.39 8.07 -20.63
N THR A 181 5.55 8.39 -20.06
CA THR A 181 5.71 9.31 -18.92
C THR A 181 5.06 10.67 -19.20
N GLU A 182 5.33 11.27 -20.37
CA GLU A 182 4.71 12.53 -20.77
C GLU A 182 3.17 12.45 -20.79
N ARG A 183 2.62 11.36 -21.34
CA ARG A 183 1.17 11.18 -21.45
C ARG A 183 0.49 10.82 -20.13
N LEU A 184 1.20 10.13 -19.22
CA LEU A 184 0.76 9.81 -17.87
C LEU A 184 0.81 11.05 -16.94
N GLY A 185 1.69 12.02 -17.24
CA GLY A 185 1.77 13.29 -16.54
C GLY A 185 2.01 13.11 -15.04
N GLU A 186 1.15 13.69 -14.21
CA GLU A 186 1.24 13.64 -12.75
C GLU A 186 1.29 12.21 -12.19
N LEU A 187 0.65 11.24 -12.85
CA LEU A 187 0.70 9.85 -12.39
C LEU A 187 2.13 9.30 -12.36
N ALA A 188 2.97 9.67 -13.32
CA ALA A 188 4.33 9.14 -13.41
C ALA A 188 5.26 9.66 -12.30
N GLN A 189 4.88 10.72 -11.58
CA GLN A 189 5.66 11.28 -10.48
C GLN A 189 5.79 10.33 -9.30
N ILE A 190 4.85 9.38 -9.14
CA ILE A 190 4.94 8.34 -8.11
C ILE A 190 6.22 7.51 -8.21
N TRP A 191 6.80 7.39 -9.40
CA TRP A 191 8.03 6.63 -9.63
C TRP A 191 9.28 7.34 -9.09
N GLU A 192 9.18 8.64 -8.84
CA GLU A 192 10.25 9.46 -8.24
C GLU A 192 10.02 9.69 -6.74
N ALA A 193 8.91 9.19 -6.18
CA ALA A 193 8.60 9.34 -4.76
C ALA A 193 9.43 8.36 -3.91
N GLU A 194 10.19 8.87 -2.95
CA GLU A 194 11.00 8.04 -2.02
C GLU A 194 10.16 7.29 -1.00
#